data_AF-A0A6A5Y7W8-F1
#
_entry.id   AF-A0A6A5Y7W8-F1
#
_cell.length_a   1.000
_cell.length_b   1.000
_cell.length_c   1.000
_cell.angle_alpha   90.00
_cell.angle_beta   90.00
_cell.angle_gamma   90.00
#
_symmetry.space_group_name_H-M   'P 1'
#
loop_
_entity.id
_entity.type
_entity.pdbx_description
1 polymer ?
#
loop_
_entity_poly.entity_id
_entity_poly.type
_entity_poly.pdbx_seq_one_letter_code
_entity_poly.pdbx_strand_id
1 'polypeptide(L)'
;MPRYAANVAPGTSNTAGAPGAAPGTVVTTGAPGTSGPPKRRPAGGYNPAIHGNYDPNADYAIEARRQEEEDEAAAEAAAAVAAGLPHPTQDYSTTAHFNRFTGRYQASGINPNNHSDEAKSQRQMNAFFDVDAAANSHDGRSLKAERRAKQLTKKELQAFKDKRREKKEEKRRAWLRD
;
A
#
# COMPACT_ATOMS: atom_id res chain seq x y z
N MET A 1 42.85 19.99 -32.01
CA MET A 1 43.05 20.63 -30.69
C MET A 1 42.15 19.93 -29.68
N PRO A 2 42.64 19.67 -28.46
CA PRO A 2 42.57 18.41 -27.71
C PRO A 2 41.42 18.41 -26.67
N ARG A 3 40.98 17.29 -26.08
CA ARG A 3 41.65 16.65 -24.92
C ARG A 3 41.33 15.16 -24.79
N TYR A 4 42.40 14.39 -24.62
CA TYR A 4 42.44 13.06 -24.03
C TYR A 4 41.97 13.10 -22.57
N ALA A 5 41.20 12.10 -22.16
CA ALA A 5 41.07 11.71 -20.76
C ALA A 5 41.09 10.18 -20.66
N ALA A 6 42.21 9.68 -20.16
CA ALA A 6 42.41 8.30 -19.75
C ALA A 6 41.66 8.01 -18.44
N ASN A 7 41.05 6.83 -18.34
CA ASN A 7 40.63 6.21 -17.08
C ASN A 7 40.88 4.71 -17.26
N VAL A 8 42.10 4.22 -16.97
CA VAL A 8 42.51 3.63 -15.69
C VAL A 8 41.58 2.48 -15.27
N ALA A 9 42.01 1.27 -15.59
CA ALA A 9 41.45 0.02 -15.11
C ALA A 9 41.91 -0.24 -13.67
N PRO A 10 41.02 -0.67 -12.75
CA PRO A 10 41.45 -1.27 -11.49
C PRO A 10 41.63 -2.79 -11.64
N GLY A 11 42.90 -3.18 -11.61
CA GLY A 11 43.47 -4.28 -10.81
C GLY A 11 42.69 -5.58 -10.66
N THR A 12 43.18 -6.61 -11.34
CA THR A 12 43.10 -8.01 -10.91
C THR A 12 43.87 -8.22 -9.61
N SER A 13 43.22 -8.62 -8.53
CA SER A 13 43.87 -9.27 -7.40
C SER A 13 43.20 -10.61 -7.12
N ASN A 14 43.85 -11.65 -7.63
CA ASN A 14 43.60 -13.05 -7.35
C ASN A 14 44.11 -13.34 -5.93
N THR A 15 43.21 -13.55 -4.96
CA THR A 15 43.59 -14.02 -3.61
C THR A 15 43.09 -15.44 -3.41
N ALA A 16 44.09 -16.30 -3.22
CA ALA A 16 44.06 -17.72 -2.91
C ALA A 16 42.96 -18.16 -1.94
N GLY A 17 42.42 -19.35 -2.20
CA GLY A 17 41.39 -20.01 -1.42
C GLY A 17 41.85 -20.37 0.00
N ALA A 18 40.92 -20.21 0.94
CA ALA A 18 40.98 -20.83 2.25
C ALA A 18 40.35 -22.25 2.16
N PRO A 19 40.95 -23.27 2.79
CA PRO A 19 40.44 -24.64 2.74
C PRO A 19 39.12 -24.76 3.50
N GLY A 20 38.17 -25.47 2.87
CA GLY A 20 36.85 -25.73 3.40
C GLY A 20 36.87 -26.47 4.74
N ALA A 21 36.09 -25.97 5.69
CA ALA A 21 35.71 -26.69 6.89
C ALA A 21 34.73 -27.82 6.49
N ALA A 22 35.04 -29.05 6.90
CA ALA A 22 34.22 -30.23 6.65
C ALA A 22 32.85 -30.10 7.36
N PRO A 23 31.73 -30.41 6.69
CA PRO A 23 30.42 -30.47 7.33
C PRO A 23 30.31 -31.78 8.13
N GLY A 24 30.17 -31.72 9.46
CA GLY A 24 29.95 -32.95 10.23
C GLY A 24 30.15 -32.95 11.74
N THR A 25 30.44 -31.83 12.41
CA THR A 25 30.51 -31.80 13.88
C THR A 25 29.20 -31.33 14.48
N VAL A 26 28.32 -32.30 14.74
CA VAL A 26 27.17 -32.16 15.63
C VAL A 26 27.66 -32.15 17.08
N VAL A 27 27.68 -30.98 17.70
CA VAL A 27 27.72 -30.86 19.18
C VAL A 27 26.29 -30.57 19.63
N THR A 28 25.58 -31.63 20.01
CA THR A 28 24.32 -31.53 20.76
C THR A 28 24.62 -31.86 22.22
N THR A 29 24.60 -30.84 23.08
CA THR A 29 24.28 -30.96 24.51
C THR A 29 23.91 -29.58 25.03
N GLY A 30 22.61 -29.30 25.09
CA GLY A 30 22.07 -28.09 25.71
C GLY A 30 20.55 -28.17 25.74
N ALA A 31 19.99 -28.43 26.92
CA ALA A 31 18.56 -28.58 27.14
C ALA A 31 17.78 -27.30 26.72
N PRO A 32 16.55 -27.42 26.19
CA PRO A 32 15.73 -26.27 25.84
C PRO A 32 15.02 -25.77 27.10
N GLY A 33 15.45 -24.65 27.65
CA GLY A 33 14.83 -24.11 28.86
C GLY A 33 15.33 -22.70 29.18
N THR A 34 14.54 -21.72 28.74
CA THR A 34 14.44 -20.37 29.34
C THR A 34 15.74 -19.56 29.46
N SER A 35 16.34 -19.17 28.34
CA SER A 35 17.26 -18.02 28.32
C SER A 35 16.49 -16.71 28.15
N GLY A 36 15.60 -16.39 29.09
CA GLY A 36 15.18 -15.01 29.29
C GLY A 36 16.14 -14.35 30.29
N PRO A 37 16.53 -13.07 30.12
CA PRO A 37 17.30 -12.38 31.15
C PRO A 37 16.54 -12.48 32.49
N PRO A 38 17.21 -12.74 33.63
CA PRO A 38 16.52 -12.82 34.91
C PRO A 38 15.79 -11.49 35.14
N LYS A 39 14.47 -11.55 35.38
CA LYS A 39 13.68 -10.37 35.74
C LYS A 39 14.41 -9.66 36.89
N ARG A 40 14.90 -8.45 36.62
CA ARG A 40 15.65 -7.65 37.59
C ARG A 40 14.74 -7.47 38.79
N ARG A 41 15.18 -7.95 39.96
CA ARG A 41 14.44 -7.73 41.20
C ARG A 41 14.47 -6.23 41.49
N PRO A 42 13.32 -5.56 41.65
CA PRO A 42 13.30 -4.15 42.00
C PRO A 42 14.01 -3.96 43.34
N ALA A 43 14.70 -2.83 43.46
CA ALA A 43 15.60 -2.39 44.53
C ALA A 43 15.79 -3.34 45.74
N GLY A 44 16.99 -3.92 45.88
CA GLY A 44 17.46 -4.47 47.17
C GLY A 44 16.90 -5.83 47.59
N GLY A 45 16.11 -6.51 46.75
CA GLY A 45 15.71 -7.90 46.99
C GLY A 45 14.46 -8.08 47.84
N TYR A 46 13.67 -7.04 48.06
CA TYR A 46 12.40 -7.14 48.78
C TYR A 46 11.37 -7.89 47.92
N ASN A 47 11.00 -9.10 48.34
CA ASN A 47 9.95 -9.89 47.71
C ASN A 47 8.68 -9.82 48.58
N PRO A 48 7.59 -9.19 48.13
CA PRO A 48 6.37 -9.07 48.93
C PRO A 48 5.69 -10.42 49.20
N ALA A 49 5.98 -11.47 48.42
CA ALA A 49 5.53 -12.82 48.72
C ALA A 49 6.30 -13.49 49.86
N ILE A 50 7.48 -12.98 50.24
CA ILE A 50 8.37 -13.54 51.28
C ILE A 50 8.42 -12.63 52.52
N HIS A 51 8.09 -11.34 52.40
CA HIS A 51 8.30 -10.36 53.49
C HIS A 51 7.03 -9.83 54.17
N GLY A 52 5.88 -10.45 53.93
CA GLY A 52 4.73 -10.42 54.85
C GLY A 52 3.98 -9.09 55.01
N ASN A 53 4.48 -7.98 54.47
CA ASN A 53 3.74 -6.73 54.35
C ASN A 53 4.05 -6.11 52.98
N TYR A 54 3.12 -6.27 52.04
CA TYR A 54 3.15 -5.52 50.79
C TYR A 54 2.76 -4.07 51.10
N ASP A 55 3.73 -3.16 51.09
CA ASP A 55 3.50 -1.71 51.12
C ASP A 55 3.23 -1.20 49.69
N PRO A 56 2.02 -0.71 49.37
CA PRO A 56 1.67 -0.22 48.04
C PRO A 56 2.38 1.08 47.64
N ASN A 57 2.99 1.81 48.58
CA ASN A 57 3.63 3.09 48.33
C ASN A 57 5.17 3.03 48.39
N ALA A 58 5.75 1.85 48.59
CA ALA A 58 7.19 1.67 48.58
C ALA A 58 7.76 1.72 47.14
N ASP A 59 9.02 2.14 47.01
CA ASP A 59 9.70 2.31 45.72
C ASP A 59 9.63 1.06 44.84
N TYR A 60 9.74 -0.15 45.43
CA TYR A 60 9.65 -1.41 44.69
C TYR A 60 8.25 -1.65 44.09
N ALA A 61 7.18 -1.19 44.75
CA ALA A 61 5.80 -1.38 44.29
C ALA A 61 5.47 -0.40 43.16
N ILE A 62 6.03 0.81 43.23
CA ILE A 62 5.92 1.83 42.18
C ILE A 62 6.71 1.40 40.95
N GLU A 63 7.94 0.90 41.12
CA GLU A 63 8.74 0.34 40.02
C GLU A 63 8.07 -0.88 39.37
N ALA A 64 7.46 -1.77 40.16
CA ALA A 64 6.74 -2.92 39.62
C ALA A 64 5.54 -2.49 38.78
N ARG A 65 4.72 -1.55 39.26
CA ARG A 65 3.58 -1.02 38.47
C ARG A 65 4.04 -0.31 37.20
N ARG A 66 5.12 0.45 37.28
CA ARG A 66 5.70 1.14 36.12
C ARG A 66 6.22 0.14 35.08
N GLN A 67 6.86 -0.96 35.53
CA GLN A 67 7.30 -2.03 34.64
C GLN A 67 6.12 -2.77 34.02
N GLU A 68 5.04 -3.02 34.77
CA GLU A 68 3.82 -3.61 34.22
C GLU A 68 3.18 -2.70 33.16
N GLU A 69 3.13 -1.38 33.37
CA GLU A 69 2.64 -0.40 32.39
C GLU A 69 3.55 -0.30 31.15
N GLU A 70 4.88 -0.35 31.33
CA GLU A 70 5.85 -0.37 30.24
C GLU A 70 5.79 -1.69 29.44
N ASP A 71 5.59 -2.82 30.11
CA ASP A 71 5.40 -4.14 29.48
C ASP A 71 4.07 -4.23 28.73
N GLU A 72 2.98 -3.65 29.27
CA GLU A 72 1.69 -3.55 28.58
C GLU A 72 1.78 -2.63 27.35
N ALA A 73 2.42 -1.46 27.47
CA ALA A 73 2.65 -0.55 26.35
C ALA A 73 3.54 -1.19 25.26
N ALA A 74 4.57 -1.95 25.66
CA ALA A 74 5.41 -2.69 24.73
C ALA A 74 4.66 -3.84 24.04
N ALA A 75 3.77 -4.53 24.77
CA ALA A 75 2.91 -5.58 24.21
C ALA A 75 1.87 -5.01 23.23
N GLU A 76 1.26 -3.87 23.55
CA GLU A 76 0.36 -3.15 22.64
C GLU A 76 1.07 -2.63 21.40
N ALA A 77 2.28 -2.08 21.55
CA ALA A 77 3.11 -1.67 20.42
C ALA A 77 3.50 -2.86 19.53
N ALA A 78 3.88 -4.00 20.12
CA ALA A 78 4.19 -5.22 19.39
C ALA A 78 2.95 -5.81 18.67
N ALA A 79 1.78 -5.74 19.30
CA ALA A 79 0.52 -6.18 18.70
C ALA A 79 0.09 -5.27 17.53
N ALA A 80 0.32 -3.96 17.62
CA ALA A 80 0.07 -3.01 16.54
C ALA A 80 0.98 -3.25 15.32
N VAL A 81 2.26 -3.57 15.55
CA VAL A 81 3.21 -3.96 14.50
C VAL A 81 2.79 -5.29 13.85
N ALA A 82 2.35 -6.28 14.64
CA ALA A 82 1.89 -7.57 14.12
C ALA A 82 0.58 -7.46 13.30
N ALA A 83 -0.28 -6.48 13.62
CA ALA A 83 -1.52 -6.21 12.89
C ALA A 83 -1.32 -5.40 11.60
N GLY A 84 -0.08 -4.97 11.28
CA GLY A 84 0.23 -4.21 10.07
C GLY A 84 -0.42 -2.83 10.01
N LEU A 85 -0.84 -2.29 11.16
CA LEU A 85 -1.35 -0.92 11.24
C LEU A 85 -0.15 0.04 11.09
N PRO A 86 -0.26 1.08 10.24
CA PRO A 86 0.82 2.04 10.07
C PRO A 86 1.08 2.75 11.40
N HIS A 87 2.31 2.63 11.90
CA HIS A 87 2.77 3.31 13.09
C HIS A 87 2.68 4.83 12.87
N PRO A 88 2.18 5.65 13.82
CA PRO A 88 1.95 7.08 13.62
C PRO A 88 3.24 7.90 13.46
N THR A 89 4.40 7.31 13.78
CA THR A 89 5.68 7.87 13.35
C THR A 89 5.95 7.36 11.94
N GLN A 90 5.93 8.26 10.96
CA GLN A 90 6.26 7.98 9.57
C GLN A 90 7.62 7.27 9.50
N ASP A 91 7.63 5.95 9.33
CA ASP A 91 8.85 5.20 9.11
C ASP A 91 9.46 5.69 7.80
N TYR A 92 10.63 6.34 7.88
CA TYR A 92 11.42 6.71 6.71
C TYR A 92 11.95 5.45 6.01
N SER A 93 11.05 4.75 5.33
CA SER A 93 11.35 3.57 4.53
C SER A 93 11.47 3.96 3.07
N THR A 94 12.51 3.45 2.39
CA THR A 94 12.71 3.59 0.95
C THR A 94 12.81 2.20 0.37
N THR A 95 11.91 1.88 -0.56
CA THR A 95 11.97 0.63 -1.32
C THR A 95 12.62 0.89 -2.67
N ALA A 96 13.56 0.03 -3.06
CA ALA A 96 14.27 0.10 -4.33
C ALA A 96 14.24 -1.27 -5.01
N HIS A 97 14.07 -1.26 -6.33
CA HIS A 97 14.07 -2.47 -7.15
C HIS A 97 15.40 -2.61 -7.88
N PHE A 98 15.93 -3.84 -7.93
CA PHE A 98 17.16 -4.17 -8.62
C PHE A 98 16.93 -5.33 -9.59
N ASN A 99 17.58 -5.27 -10.75
CA ASN A 99 17.52 -6.37 -11.71
C ASN A 99 18.31 -7.58 -11.16
N ARG A 100 17.66 -8.74 -11.06
CA ARG A 100 18.26 -9.98 -10.55
C ARG A 100 19.55 -10.39 -11.27
N PHE A 101 19.64 -10.17 -12.59
CA PHE A 101 20.76 -10.66 -13.40
C PHE A 101 21.92 -9.66 -13.48
N THR A 102 21.63 -8.37 -13.46
CA THR A 102 22.65 -7.32 -13.64
C THR A 102 22.96 -6.54 -12.36
N GLY A 103 22.15 -6.71 -11.30
CA GLY A 103 22.25 -5.96 -10.05
C GLY A 103 21.99 -4.47 -10.18
N ARG A 104 21.59 -3.99 -11.36
CA ARG A 104 21.38 -2.56 -11.62
C ARG A 104 20.07 -2.09 -10.98
N TYR A 105 20.10 -0.88 -10.42
CA TYR A 105 18.92 -0.19 -9.94
C TYR A 105 17.92 0.00 -11.08
N GLN A 106 16.66 -0.33 -10.82
CA GLN A 106 15.55 -0.10 -11.72
C GLN A 106 14.75 1.08 -11.19
N ALA A 107 14.61 2.11 -12.03
CA ALA A 107 13.72 3.23 -11.74
C ALA A 107 12.30 2.70 -11.51
N SER A 108 11.53 3.37 -10.66
CA SER A 108 10.18 2.95 -10.24
C SER A 108 9.18 2.79 -11.40
N GLY A 109 9.51 3.31 -12.59
CA GLY A 109 8.75 3.11 -13.83
C GLY A 109 9.11 1.85 -14.61
N ILE A 110 10.06 1.02 -14.17
CA ILE A 110 10.45 -0.24 -14.82
C ILE A 110 10.13 -1.37 -13.85
N ASN A 111 8.84 -1.70 -13.78
CA ASN A 111 8.33 -2.79 -12.95
C ASN A 111 8.06 -4.03 -13.83
N PRO A 112 8.08 -5.24 -13.26
CA PRO A 112 7.70 -6.47 -13.96
C PRO A 112 6.35 -6.37 -14.70
N ASN A 113 5.40 -5.63 -14.12
CA ASN A 113 4.07 -5.40 -14.72
C ASN A 113 4.12 -4.70 -16.09
N ASN A 114 5.17 -3.90 -16.36
CA ASN A 114 5.33 -3.23 -17.65
C ASN A 114 5.74 -4.17 -18.79
N HIS A 115 6.18 -5.40 -18.48
CA HIS A 115 6.55 -6.40 -19.47
C HIS A 115 5.41 -7.37 -19.83
N SER A 116 4.21 -7.16 -19.28
CA SER A 116 3.01 -7.91 -19.70
C SER A 116 2.55 -7.49 -21.10
N ASP A 117 1.87 -8.40 -21.80
CA ASP A 117 1.32 -8.12 -23.14
C ASP A 117 0.30 -6.98 -23.10
N GLU A 118 -0.49 -6.87 -22.02
CA GLU A 118 -1.43 -5.78 -21.78
C GLU A 118 -0.72 -4.42 -21.66
N ALA A 119 0.32 -4.33 -20.80
CA ALA A 119 1.05 -3.08 -20.66
C ALA A 119 1.77 -2.69 -21.97
N LYS A 120 2.15 -3.68 -22.79
CA LYS A 120 2.74 -3.46 -24.11
C LYS A 120 1.69 -2.95 -25.10
N SER A 121 0.52 -3.56 -25.18
CA SER A 121 -0.55 -3.11 -26.08
C SER A 121 -1.01 -1.70 -25.71
N GLN A 122 -1.13 -1.39 -24.42
CA GLN A 122 -1.48 -0.05 -23.93
C GLN A 122 -0.45 0.99 -24.37
N ARG A 123 0.86 0.74 -24.22
CA ARG A 123 1.90 1.68 -24.70
C ARG A 123 1.89 1.87 -26.22
N GLN A 124 1.61 0.81 -26.97
CA GLN A 124 1.54 0.89 -28.43
C GLN A 124 0.31 1.67 -28.89
N MET A 125 -0.84 1.47 -28.25
CA MET A 125 -2.08 2.19 -28.57
C MET A 125 -2.02 3.65 -28.12
N ASN A 126 -1.45 3.93 -26.94
CA ASN A 126 -1.28 5.29 -26.43
C ASN A 126 -0.38 6.17 -27.31
N ALA A 127 0.41 5.60 -28.21
CA ALA A 127 1.23 6.35 -29.15
C ALA A 127 0.41 6.94 -30.32
N PHE A 128 -0.72 6.33 -30.67
CA PHE A 128 -1.55 6.74 -31.82
C PHE A 128 -2.93 7.22 -31.40
N PHE A 129 -3.43 6.73 -30.27
CA PHE A 129 -4.74 7.02 -29.75
C PHE A 129 -4.58 7.52 -28.32
N ASP A 130 -5.30 8.57 -27.97
CA ASP A 130 -5.47 8.94 -26.57
C ASP A 130 -6.49 7.97 -25.93
N VAL A 131 -6.02 6.76 -25.63
CA VAL A 131 -6.87 5.66 -25.12
C VAL A 131 -7.49 6.06 -23.78
N ASP A 132 -6.75 6.81 -22.96
CA ASP A 132 -7.21 7.25 -21.64
C ASP A 132 -8.29 8.33 -21.78
N ALA A 133 -8.13 9.30 -22.69
CA ALA A 133 -9.22 10.24 -22.98
C ALA A 133 -10.42 9.54 -23.63
N ALA A 134 -10.20 8.60 -24.55
CA ALA A 134 -11.28 7.86 -25.19
C ALA A 134 -12.07 7.02 -24.17
N ALA A 135 -11.37 6.33 -23.25
CA ALA A 135 -11.99 5.56 -22.17
C ALA A 135 -12.80 6.46 -21.21
N ASN A 136 -12.32 7.68 -20.95
CA ASN A 136 -12.96 8.62 -20.02
C ASN A 136 -13.97 9.57 -20.68
N SER A 137 -13.98 9.67 -22.02
CA SER A 137 -14.79 10.66 -22.77
C SER A 137 -16.30 10.51 -22.60
N HIS A 138 -16.76 9.33 -22.19
CA HIS A 138 -18.16 8.99 -22.09
C HIS A 138 -18.71 9.03 -20.65
N ASP A 139 -18.00 9.57 -19.64
CA ASP A 139 -18.42 9.55 -18.22
C ASP A 139 -18.84 8.13 -17.73
N GLY A 140 -18.27 7.07 -18.32
CA GLY A 140 -18.69 5.68 -18.09
C GLY A 140 -20.07 5.31 -18.66
N ARG A 141 -20.72 6.17 -19.44
CA ARG A 141 -21.99 5.91 -20.11
C ARG A 141 -21.78 4.95 -21.27
N SER A 142 -22.63 3.94 -21.35
CA SER A 142 -22.63 3.04 -22.51
C SER A 142 -23.04 3.77 -23.80
N LEU A 143 -22.48 3.35 -24.94
CA LEU A 143 -22.85 3.82 -26.28
C LEU A 143 -24.38 3.77 -26.54
N LYS A 144 -25.09 2.82 -25.91
CA LYS A 144 -26.55 2.70 -25.97
C LYS A 144 -27.27 3.79 -25.18
N ALA A 145 -26.70 4.24 -24.06
CA ALA A 145 -27.22 5.35 -23.28
C ALA A 145 -27.04 6.68 -24.03
N GLU A 146 -25.96 6.84 -24.79
CA GLU A 146 -25.73 8.02 -25.63
C GLU A 146 -26.61 8.04 -26.87
N ARG A 147 -26.79 6.88 -27.50
CA ARG A 147 -27.70 6.71 -28.63
C ARG A 147 -29.17 6.74 -28.24
N ARG A 148 -29.50 6.55 -26.96
CA ARG A 148 -30.86 6.77 -26.49
C ARG A 148 -31.15 8.27 -26.59
N ALA A 149 -31.95 8.62 -27.61
CA ALA A 149 -32.51 9.96 -27.73
C ALA A 149 -33.16 10.40 -26.41
N LYS A 150 -33.15 11.71 -26.17
CA LYS A 150 -33.69 12.32 -24.95
C LYS A 150 -35.12 11.85 -24.72
N GLN A 151 -35.33 11.08 -23.66
CA GLN A 151 -36.65 10.60 -23.30
C GLN A 151 -37.48 11.81 -22.86
N LEU A 152 -38.59 12.07 -23.55
CA LEU A 152 -39.48 13.16 -23.20
C LEU A 152 -40.03 12.90 -21.80
N THR A 153 -39.92 13.89 -20.94
CA THR A 153 -40.53 13.87 -19.62
C THR A 153 -42.05 13.86 -19.75
N LYS A 154 -42.76 13.36 -18.72
CA LYS A 154 -44.23 13.31 -18.73
C LYS A 154 -44.87 14.69 -19.00
N LYS A 155 -44.23 15.77 -18.53
CA LYS A 155 -44.65 17.15 -18.77
C LYS A 155 -44.54 17.54 -20.23
N GLU A 156 -43.42 17.23 -20.87
CA GLU A 156 -43.22 17.50 -22.31
C GLU A 156 -44.20 16.69 -23.15
N LEU A 157 -44.44 15.43 -22.80
CA LEU A 157 -45.43 14.59 -23.48
C LEU A 157 -46.84 15.19 -23.41
N GLN A 158 -47.22 15.75 -22.26
CA GLN A 158 -48.50 16.42 -22.07
C GLN A 158 -48.58 17.71 -22.92
N ALA A 159 -47.53 18.53 -22.91
CA ALA A 159 -47.46 19.73 -23.76
C ALA A 159 -47.59 19.40 -25.26
N PHE A 160 -47.00 18.30 -25.74
CA PHE A 160 -47.19 17.87 -27.13
C PHE A 160 -48.61 17.39 -27.43
N LYS A 161 -49.29 16.76 -26.46
CA LYS A 161 -50.70 16.36 -26.60
C LYS A 161 -51.62 17.58 -26.62
N ASP A 162 -51.40 18.54 -25.72
CA ASP A 162 -52.18 19.78 -25.65
C ASP A 162 -51.98 20.62 -26.91
N LYS A 163 -50.73 20.79 -27.37
CA LYS A 163 -50.44 21.45 -28.67
C LYS A 163 -51.11 20.76 -29.86
N ARG A 164 -51.22 19.42 -29.84
CA ARG A 164 -51.96 18.68 -30.87
C ARG A 164 -53.47 18.86 -30.74
N ARG A 165 -53.99 19.00 -29.52
CA ARG A 165 -55.42 19.26 -29.27
C ARG A 165 -55.79 20.67 -29.70
N GLU A 166 -55.00 21.67 -29.30
CA GLU A 166 -55.14 23.08 -29.70
C GLU A 166 -55.13 23.24 -31.22
N LYS A 167 -54.16 22.65 -31.93
CA LYS A 167 -54.15 22.67 -33.41
C LYS A 167 -55.42 22.08 -34.04
N LYS A 168 -55.99 21.03 -33.44
CA LYS A 168 -57.24 20.42 -33.92
C LYS A 168 -58.44 21.33 -33.63
N GLU A 169 -58.48 21.94 -32.46
CA GLU A 169 -59.53 22.86 -32.05
C GLU A 169 -59.48 24.16 -32.86
N GLU A 170 -58.30 24.69 -33.16
CA GLU A 170 -58.11 25.84 -34.06
C GLU A 170 -58.58 25.52 -35.47
N LYS A 171 -58.23 24.34 -36.02
CA LYS A 171 -58.73 23.92 -37.34
C LYS A 171 -60.26 23.76 -37.36
N ARG A 172 -60.85 23.23 -36.29
CA ARG A 172 -62.31 23.12 -36.13
C ARG A 172 -62.97 24.48 -35.97
N ARG A 173 -62.34 25.39 -35.20
CA ARG A 173 -62.82 26.75 -34.95
C ARG A 173 -62.70 27.62 -36.19
N ALA A 174 -61.67 27.42 -37.01
CA ALA A 174 -61.50 28.10 -38.29
C ALA A 174 -62.58 27.69 -39.30
N TRP A 175 -62.90 26.39 -39.41
CA TRP A 175 -64.06 25.92 -40.20
C TRP A 175 -65.38 26.50 -39.69
N LEU A 176 -65.50 26.79 -38.38
CA LEU A 176 -66.72 27.36 -37.79
C LEU A 176 -66.80 28.89 -37.87
N ARG A 177 -65.73 29.55 -38.32
CA ARG A 177 -65.63 31.03 -38.41
C ARG A 177 -65.73 31.54 -39.85
N ASP A 178 -65.70 30.65 -40.82
CA ASP A 178 -65.89 30.86 -42.26
C ASP A 178 -67.27 30.31 -42.64
#